data_AF-A0A0U5FFC3-F1
#
_entry.id   AF-A0A0U5FFC3-F1
#
_cell.length_a   1.000
_cell.length_b   1.000
_cell.length_c   1.000
_cell.angle_alpha   90.00
_cell.angle_beta   90.00
_cell.angle_gamma   90.00
#
_symmetry.space_group_name_H-M   'P 1'
#
loop_
_entity.id
_entity.type
_entity.pdbx_description
1 polymer ?
#
loop_
_entity_poly.entity_id
_entity_poly.type
_entity_poly.pdbx_seq_one_letter_code
_entity_poly.pdbx_strand_id
1 'polypeptide(L)' 'MSQFKQSVWSGSFRLFGVEVRCHTLDDGQRLIEAGSLDALITAMAAPNTHEINLAELQRFSVWQRGDGTKP' A
#
# COMPACT_ATOMS: atom_id res chain seq x y z
N MET A 1 1.92 -23.48 -18.06
CA MET A 1 0.88 -23.27 -17.04
C MET A 1 1.06 -21.87 -16.49
N SER A 2 0.07 -20.98 -16.65
CA SER A 2 0.14 -19.65 -16.02
C SER A 2 -0.01 -19.87 -14.53
N GLN A 3 1.08 -19.76 -13.78
CA GLN A 3 1.05 -19.89 -12.33
C GLN A 3 0.42 -18.59 -11.81
N PHE A 4 -0.88 -18.63 -11.53
CA PHE A 4 -1.56 -17.50 -10.91
C PHE A 4 -0.92 -17.29 -9.53
N LYS A 5 -0.30 -16.14 -9.33
CA LYS A 5 0.32 -15.78 -8.05
C LYS A 5 -0.78 -15.53 -7.03
N GLN A 6 -0.66 -16.16 -5.86
CA GLN A 6 -1.66 -16.05 -4.82
C GLN A 6 -1.31 -14.93 -3.83
N SER A 7 -2.31 -14.14 -3.43
CA SER A 7 -2.14 -13.21 -2.31
C SER A 7 -2.06 -13.98 -0.99
N VAL A 8 -0.95 -13.83 -0.26
CA VAL A 8 -0.69 -14.44 1.07
C VAL A 8 -0.88 -13.44 2.22
N TRP A 9 -1.06 -12.16 1.87
CA TRP A 9 -1.48 -11.11 2.78
C TRP A 9 -2.24 -10.04 2.00
N SER A 10 -3.34 -9.56 2.58
CA SER A 10 -4.11 -8.41 2.10
C SER A 10 -4.37 -7.47 3.26
N GLY A 11 -4.19 -6.18 3.06
CA GLY A 11 -4.51 -5.17 4.05
C GLY A 11 -4.53 -3.77 3.45
N SER A 12 -4.69 -2.76 4.31
CA SER A 12 -4.72 -1.37 3.88
C SER A 12 -3.83 -0.48 4.76
N PHE A 13 -3.38 0.63 4.17
CA PHE A 13 -2.68 1.73 4.85
C PHE A 13 -3.45 3.02 4.62
N ARG A 14 -3.44 3.93 5.59
CA ARG A 14 -4.05 5.25 5.43
C ARG A 14 -3.00 6.30 5.07
N LEU A 15 -2.87 6.60 3.79
CA LEU A 15 -1.85 7.50 3.24
C LEU A 15 -2.50 8.77 2.69
N PHE A 16 -2.07 9.95 3.15
CA PHE A 16 -2.65 11.24 2.73
C PHE A 16 -4.19 11.25 2.83
N GLY A 17 -4.75 10.67 3.90
CA GLY A 17 -6.20 10.55 4.10
C GLY A 17 -6.91 9.48 3.24
N VAL A 18 -6.21 8.84 2.31
CA VAL A 18 -6.73 7.80 1.40
C VAL A 18 -6.45 6.41 1.98
N GLU A 19 -7.43 5.50 1.89
CA GLU A 19 -7.21 4.09 2.16
C GLU A 19 -6.58 3.40 0.94
N VAL A 20 -5.34 2.94 1.10
CA VAL A 20 -4.55 2.28 0.05
C VAL A 20 -4.54 0.78 0.30
N ARG A 21 -5.19 0.02 -0.57
CA ARG A 21 -5.27 -1.43 -0.49
C ARG A 21 -4.06 -2.08 -1.13
N CYS A 22 -3.49 -3.02 -0.40
CA CYS A 22 -2.22 -3.64 -0.71
C CYS A 22 -2.29 -5.16 -0.57
N HIS A 23 -1.48 -5.84 -1.37
CA HIS A 23 -1.35 -7.30 -1.37
C HIS A 23 0.12 -7.69 -1.34
N THR A 24 0.44 -8.75 -0.60
CA THR A 24 1.73 -9.45 -0.73
C THR A 24 1.45 -10.82 -1.34
N LEU A 25 2.12 -11.13 -2.44
CA LEU A 25 2.01 -12.40 -3.14
C LEU A 25 2.93 -13.46 -2.52
N ASP A 26 2.65 -14.72 -2.81
CA ASP A 26 3.43 -15.89 -2.40
C ASP A 26 4.91 -15.86 -2.81
N ASP A 27 5.23 -15.19 -3.91
CA ASP A 27 6.60 -14.96 -4.38
C ASP A 27 7.27 -13.72 -3.76
N GLY A 28 6.61 -13.05 -2.82
CA GLY A 28 7.10 -11.85 -2.14
C GLY A 28 6.86 -10.54 -2.90
N GLN A 29 6.25 -10.57 -4.09
CA GLN A 29 5.84 -9.34 -4.76
C GLN A 29 4.78 -8.58 -3.95
N ARG A 30 4.85 -7.26 -4.00
CA ARG A 30 3.93 -6.36 -3.31
C ARG A 30 3.18 -5.53 -4.33
N LEU A 31 1.87 -5.58 -4.26
CA LEU A 31 0.97 -4.91 -5.20
C LEU A 31 0.13 -3.89 -4.46
N ILE A 32 -0.16 -2.77 -5.14
CA ILE A 32 -1.16 -1.79 -4.73
C ILE A 32 -2.34 -1.95 -5.70
N GLU A 33 -3.56 -1.96 -5.19
CA GLU A 33 -4.75 -1.97 -6.05
C GLU A 33 -4.79 -0.71 -6.91
N ALA A 34 -5.10 -0.86 -8.22
CA ALA A 34 -5.06 0.24 -9.17
C ALA A 34 -5.92 1.44 -8.74
N GLY A 35 -7.14 1.19 -8.25
CA GLY A 35 -8.01 2.27 -7.76
C GLY A 35 -7.46 3.01 -6.53
N SER A 36 -6.71 2.31 -5.67
CA SER A 36 -6.02 2.94 -4.54
C SER A 36 -4.84 3.80 -4.98
N LEU A 37 -4.13 3.41 -6.05
CA LEU A 37 -3.02 4.18 -6.60
C LEU A 37 -3.51 5.50 -7.21
N ASP A 38 -4.60 5.47 -7.99
CA ASP A 38 -5.19 6.69 -8.60
C ASP A 38 -5.65 7.69 -7.54
N ALA A 39 -6.29 7.19 -6.47
CA ALA A 39 -6.72 8.01 -5.35
C ALA A 39 -5.52 8.60 -4.59
N LEU A 40 -4.46 7.82 -4.38
CA LEU A 40 -3.23 8.26 -3.72
C LEU A 40 -2.52 9.36 -4.51
N ILE A 41 -2.38 9.20 -5.83
CA ILE A 41 -1.77 10.22 -6.71
C ILE A 41 -2.55 11.53 -6.62
N THR A 42 -3.88 11.46 -6.65
CA THR A 42 -4.75 12.63 -6.52
C THR A 42 -4.54 13.34 -5.17
N ALA A 43 -4.47 12.58 -4.07
CA ALA A 43 -4.25 13.13 -2.74
C ALA A 43 -2.86 13.77 -2.59
N MET A 44 -1.81 13.17 -3.16
CA MET A 44 -0.46 13.73 -3.17
C MET A 44 -0.37 15.05 -3.97
N ALA A 45 -1.18 15.21 -5.02
CA ALA A 45 -1.27 16.45 -5.78
C ALA A 45 -1.97 17.60 -5.01
N ALA A 46 -2.62 17.30 -3.89
CA ALA A 46 -3.34 18.27 -3.05
C ALA A 46 -2.75 18.32 -1.62
N PRO A 47 -1.49 18.78 -1.45
CA PRO A 47 -0.74 18.65 -0.18
C PRO A 47 -1.33 19.41 1.01
N ASN A 48 -2.20 20.40 0.77
CA ASN A 48 -2.85 21.19 1.82
C ASN A 48 -4.21 20.61 2.27
N THR A 49 -4.66 19.52 1.64
CA THR A 49 -6.02 19.00 1.82
C THR A 49 -6.09 17.86 2.82
N HIS A 50 -4.98 17.21 3.10
CA HIS A 50 -4.94 16.00 3.92
C HIS A 50 -3.86 16.08 5.00
N GLU A 51 -4.22 15.63 6.20
CA GLU A 51 -3.25 15.44 7.28
C GLU A 51 -2.30 14.29 6.93
N ILE A 52 -1.00 14.54 7.07
CA ILE A 52 0.04 13.54 6.82
C ILE A 52 0.25 12.73 8.10
N ASN A 53 -0.23 11.48 8.11
CA ASN A 53 0.07 10.54 9.17
C ASN A 53 1.45 9.88 8.94
N LEU A 54 2.47 10.40 9.63
CA LEU A 54 3.85 9.91 9.52
C LEU A 54 4.01 8.45 9.99
N ALA A 55 3.24 8.01 10.98
CA ALA A 55 3.31 6.63 11.46
C ALA A 55 2.80 5.64 10.40
N GLU A 56 1.72 5.98 9.71
CA GLU A 56 1.21 5.18 8.59
C GLU A 56 2.17 5.16 7.41
N LEU A 57 2.80 6.29 7.08
CA LEU A 57 3.84 6.35 6.05
C LEU A 57 5.05 5.47 6.39
N GLN A 58 5.46 5.42 7.66
CA GLN A 58 6.53 4.55 8.12
C GLN A 58 6.13 3.07 8.01
N ARG A 59 4.91 2.70 8.45
CA ARG A 59 4.39 1.33 8.32
C ARG A 59 4.33 0.88 6.86
N PHE A 60 3.84 1.75 5.97
CA PHE A 60 3.81 1.49 4.53
C PHE A 60 5.22 1.32 3.95
N SER A 61 6.18 2.17 4.34
CA SER A 61 7.58 2.08 3.90
C SER A 61 8.24 0.75 4.33
N VAL A 62 8.02 0.32 5.57
CA VAL A 62 8.50 -0.98 6.08
C VAL A 62 7.90 -2.13 5.29
N TRP A 63 6.57 -2.09 5.06
CA TRP A 63 5.89 -3.08 4.23
C TRP A 63 6.48 -3.12 2.82
N GLN A 64 6.62 -1.97 2.15
CA GLN A 64 7.11 -1.88 0.77
C GLN A 64 8.51 -2.49 0.61
N ARG A 65 9.40 -2.30 1.60
CA ARG A 65 10.75 -2.88 1.61
C ARG A 65 10.75 -4.38 1.88
N GLY A 66 9.76 -4.87 2.62
CA GLY A 66 9.71 -6.26 3.06
C GLY A 66 10.37 -6.51 4.40
N ASP A 67 10.73 -5.43 5.11
CA ASP A 67 11.43 -5.49 6.39
C ASP A 67 10.47 -5.74 7.58
N GLY A 68 9.22 -6.15 7.29
CA GLY A 68 8.21 -6.52 8.25
C GLY A 68 7.46 -7.75 7.75
N THR A 69 7.67 -8.89 8.41
CA THR A 69 6.94 -10.14 8.20
C THR A 69 5.47 -9.96 8.57
N LYS A 70 4.64 -9.53 7.60
CA LYS A 70 3.22 -9.15 7.74
C LYS A 70 3.01 -7.99 8.74
N PRO A 71 2.37 -6.88 8.34
CA PRO A 71 2.02 -5.82 9.29
C PRO A 71 1.01 -6.29 10.34
#